data_AF-X0TBU4-F1
#
_entry.id   AF-X0TBU4-F1
#
_cell.length_a   1.000
_cell.length_b   1.000
_cell.length_c   1.000
_cell.angle_alpha   90.00
_cell.angle_beta   90.00
_cell.angle_gamma   90.00
#
_symmetry.space_group_name_H-M   'P 1'
#
loop_
_entity.id
_entity.type
_entity.pdbx_description
1 polymer ?
#
loop_
_entity_poly.entity_id
_entity_poly.type
_entity_poly.pdbx_seq_one_letter_code
_entity_poly.pdbx_strand_id
1 'polypeptide(L)'
;PLRVGGRPAHRARVELETPGGPVQSELTWFAHEGAIYRLASAERSHAVTKHQAVLRNVARSFRPLTDRERTEIFEDRLRVVAAREGETLADLSARTGNVWNLAKTAAANRVEAGARLEAGRLVKVAVRAPYRGRDLGAKPIAR
;
A
#
# COMPACT_ATOMS: atom_id res chain seq x y z
N PRO A 1 30.39 1.11 7.71
CA PRO A 1 29.01 0.65 7.46
C PRO A 1 28.23 1.75 6.72
N LEU A 2 27.47 1.43 5.68
CA LEU A 2 26.66 2.41 4.96
C LEU A 2 25.45 2.79 5.83
N ARG A 3 25.05 4.07 5.80
CA ARG A 3 23.77 4.51 6.36
C ARG A 3 22.85 4.94 5.23
N VAL A 4 21.64 4.40 5.22
CA VAL A 4 20.59 4.76 4.26
C VAL A 4 19.33 5.06 5.05
N GLY A 5 18.74 6.24 4.85
CA GLY A 5 17.54 6.63 5.61
C GLY A 5 17.76 6.67 7.13
N GLY A 6 18.99 6.91 7.59
CA GLY A 6 19.38 6.88 9.01
C GLY A 6 19.70 5.49 9.58
N ARG A 7 19.41 4.40 8.85
CA ARG A 7 19.57 3.01 9.31
C ARG A 7 20.89 2.40 8.85
N PRO A 8 21.48 1.47 9.64
CA PRO A 8 22.57 0.61 9.15
C PRO A 8 22.11 -0.16 7.91
N ALA A 9 22.94 -0.12 6.88
CA ALA A 9 22.69 -0.81 5.63
C ALA A 9 23.98 -1.42 5.08
N HIS A 10 23.82 -2.45 4.28
CA HIS A 10 24.88 -3.02 3.45
C HIS A 10 24.49 -2.90 2.00
N ARG A 11 25.48 -2.69 1.12
CA ARG A 11 25.26 -2.58 -0.31
C ARG A 11 26.30 -3.39 -1.05
N ALA A 12 25.85 -4.11 -2.07
CA ALA A 12 26.69 -4.81 -3.01
C ALA A 12 26.29 -4.41 -4.43
N ARG A 13 27.28 -4.45 -5.33
CA ARG A 13 27.05 -4.37 -6.78
C ARG A 13 27.45 -5.70 -7.39
N VAL A 14 26.63 -6.17 -8.32
CA VAL A 14 26.83 -7.45 -8.98
C VAL A 14 26.62 -7.23 -10.46
N GLU A 15 27.58 -7.66 -11.26
CA GLU A 15 27.40 -7.82 -12.70
C GLU A 15 26.94 -9.24 -12.98
N LEU A 16 25.91 -9.37 -13.80
CA LEU A 16 25.25 -10.62 -14.13
C LEU A 16 25.19 -10.74 -15.65
N GLU A 17 25.73 -11.83 -16.17
CA GLU A 17 25.49 -12.23 -17.54
C GLU A 17 24.08 -12.81 -17.66
N THR A 18 23.28 -12.28 -18.56
CA THR A 18 21.91 -12.78 -18.83
C THR A 18 21.74 -13.03 -20.33
N PRO A 19 20.76 -13.84 -20.76
CA PRO A 19 20.48 -14.03 -22.19
C PRO A 19 20.19 -12.72 -22.95
N GLY A 20 19.74 -11.67 -22.24
CA GLY A 20 19.48 -10.34 -22.78
C GLY A 20 20.69 -9.39 -22.74
N GLY A 21 21.89 -9.90 -22.44
CA GLY A 21 23.12 -9.13 -22.26
C GLY A 21 23.47 -8.85 -20.79
N PRO A 22 24.60 -8.17 -20.54
CA PRO A 22 25.08 -7.91 -19.20
C PRO A 22 24.17 -6.91 -18.46
N VAL A 23 23.90 -7.25 -17.20
CA VAL A 23 23.08 -6.48 -16.27
C VAL A 23 23.90 -6.16 -15.03
N GLN A 24 23.83 -4.92 -14.59
CA GLN A 24 24.36 -4.48 -13.31
C GLN A 24 23.22 -4.39 -12.30
N SER A 25 23.42 -5.01 -11.15
CA SER A 25 22.49 -5.03 -10.04
C SER A 25 23.10 -4.32 -8.84
N GLU A 26 22.31 -3.47 -8.17
CA GLU A 26 22.65 -2.94 -6.86
C GLU A 26 21.70 -3.55 -5.83
N LEU A 27 22.28 -4.23 -4.85
CA LEU A 27 21.56 -4.87 -3.76
C LEU A 27 21.80 -4.02 -2.50
N THR A 28 20.74 -3.57 -1.83
CA THR A 28 20.84 -2.88 -0.55
C THR A 28 20.02 -3.64 0.50
N TRP A 29 20.66 -4.00 1.62
CA TRP A 29 20.03 -4.66 2.75
C TRP A 29 19.86 -3.71 3.93
N PHE A 30 18.73 -3.85 4.63
CA PHE A 30 18.35 -3.02 5.78
C PHE A 30 17.85 -3.92 6.91
N ALA A 31 18.37 -3.72 8.13
CA ALA A 31 17.78 -4.33 9.32
C ALA A 31 16.62 -3.44 9.83
N HIS A 32 15.43 -4.02 9.96
CA HIS A 32 14.24 -3.32 10.45
C HIS A 32 13.28 -4.28 11.15
N GLU A 33 12.92 -3.97 12.40
CA GLU A 33 11.90 -4.69 13.19
C GLU A 33 12.09 -6.22 13.23
N GLY A 34 13.33 -6.67 13.47
CA GLY A 34 13.65 -8.11 13.56
C GLY A 34 13.76 -8.82 12.21
N ALA A 35 13.59 -8.12 11.10
CA ALA A 35 13.73 -8.65 9.75
C ALA A 35 14.86 -7.95 8.96
N ILE A 36 15.35 -8.63 7.92
CA ILE A 36 16.26 -8.05 6.93
C ILE A 36 15.49 -7.85 5.64
N TYR A 37 15.34 -6.59 5.22
CA TYR A 37 14.76 -6.23 3.94
C TYR A 37 15.87 -6.11 2.89
N ARG A 38 15.59 -6.56 1.67
CA ARG A 38 16.50 -6.45 0.53
C ARG A 38 15.83 -5.70 -0.60
N LEU A 39 16.41 -4.57 -0.99
CA LEU A 39 16.09 -3.89 -2.23
C LEU A 39 17.08 -4.34 -3.31
N ALA A 40 16.57 -4.80 -4.45
CA ALA A 40 17.37 -5.22 -5.59
C ALA A 40 16.97 -4.38 -6.81
N SER A 41 17.95 -3.80 -7.49
CA SER A 41 17.78 -3.21 -8.81
C SER A 41 18.40 -4.11 -9.87
N ALA A 42 17.92 -4.02 -11.10
CA ALA A 42 18.54 -4.64 -12.25
C ALA A 42 18.48 -3.66 -13.42
N GLU A 43 19.63 -3.37 -14.01
CA GLU A 43 19.76 -2.39 -15.08
C GLU A 43 20.77 -2.86 -16.13
N ARG A 44 20.50 -2.62 -17.42
CA ARG A 44 21.47 -2.91 -18.48
C ARG A 44 22.78 -2.14 -18.24
N SER A 45 23.93 -2.78 -18.38
CA SER A 45 25.22 -2.19 -17.97
C SER A 45 25.50 -0.81 -18.59
N HIS A 46 25.04 -0.54 -19.82
CA HIS A 46 25.21 0.77 -20.47
C HIS A 46 24.34 1.90 -19.90
N ALA A 47 23.29 1.59 -19.15
CA ALA A 47 22.35 2.57 -18.61
C ALA A 47 22.64 2.95 -17.16
N VAL A 48 23.50 2.19 -16.45
CA VAL A 48 23.74 2.31 -15.00
C VAL A 48 23.97 3.73 -14.53
N THR A 49 24.81 4.50 -15.22
CA THR A 49 25.12 5.88 -14.85
C THR A 49 23.87 6.77 -14.88
N LYS A 50 22.94 6.50 -15.80
CA LYS A 50 21.69 7.26 -15.98
C LYS A 50 20.73 7.07 -14.81
N HIS A 51 20.50 5.85 -14.33
CA HIS A 51 19.53 5.61 -13.26
C HIS A 51 20.14 5.45 -11.86
N GLN A 52 21.48 5.50 -11.74
CA GLN A 52 22.17 5.38 -10.45
C GLN A 52 21.62 6.31 -9.36
N ALA A 53 21.29 7.56 -9.71
CA ALA A 53 20.75 8.53 -8.77
C ALA A 53 19.35 8.13 -8.28
N VAL A 54 18.49 7.66 -9.20
CA VAL A 54 17.15 7.17 -8.89
C VAL A 54 17.22 5.94 -7.99
N LEU A 55 18.06 4.96 -8.33
CA LEU A 55 18.24 3.74 -7.54
C LEU A 55 18.70 4.04 -6.11
N ARG A 56 19.65 4.97 -5.95
CA ARG A 56 20.08 5.43 -4.62
C ARG A 56 18.94 6.13 -3.85
N ASN A 57 18.09 6.89 -4.52
CA ASN A 57 16.96 7.56 -3.88
C ASN A 57 15.87 6.57 -3.46
N VAL A 58 15.63 5.50 -4.24
CA VAL A 58 14.75 4.39 -3.84
C VAL A 58 15.26 3.72 -2.57
N ALA A 59 16.56 3.42 -2.48
CA ALA A 59 17.11 2.88 -1.24
C ALA A 59 16.92 3.86 -0.05
N ARG A 60 17.09 5.17 -0.28
CA ARG A 60 16.93 6.22 0.76
C ARG A 60 15.49 6.44 1.21
N SER A 61 14.49 6.05 0.42
CA SER A 61 13.09 6.13 0.84
C SER A 61 12.74 5.06 1.90
N PHE A 62 13.59 4.04 2.06
CA PHE A 62 13.47 3.07 3.16
C PHE A 62 13.92 3.67 4.49
N ARG A 63 13.04 4.48 5.08
CA ARG A 63 13.22 5.16 6.37
C ARG A 63 11.89 5.20 7.14
N PRO A 64 11.89 5.48 8.46
CA PRO A 64 10.67 5.83 9.14
C PRO A 64 9.93 6.95 8.42
N LEU A 65 8.60 6.83 8.31
CA LEU A 65 7.75 7.93 7.89
C LEU A 65 7.82 9.06 8.91
N THR A 66 7.85 10.29 8.45
CA THR A 66 7.61 11.47 9.28
C THR A 66 6.17 11.52 9.75
N ASP A 67 5.88 12.29 10.79
CA ASP A 67 4.50 12.48 11.28
C ASP A 67 3.60 13.04 10.18
N ARG A 68 4.11 14.01 9.41
CA ARG A 68 3.41 14.56 8.25
C ARG A 68 3.08 13.47 7.23
N GLU A 69 4.07 12.71 6.76
CA GLU A 69 3.84 11.64 5.78
C GLU A 69 2.85 10.61 6.32
N ARG A 70 2.92 10.27 7.61
CA ARG A 70 1.98 9.35 8.25
C ARG A 70 0.55 9.89 8.20
N THR A 71 0.34 11.19 8.40
CA THR A 71 -0.99 11.81 8.31
C THR A 71 -1.55 11.87 6.89
N GLU A 72 -0.70 11.73 5.88
CA GLU A 72 -1.09 11.71 4.47
C GLU A 72 -1.49 10.30 3.98
N ILE A 73 -1.35 9.26 4.81
CA ILE A 73 -1.74 7.89 4.46
C ILE A 73 -3.20 7.66 4.86
N PHE A 74 -3.99 7.25 3.87
CA PHE A 74 -5.39 6.90 4.03
C PHE A 74 -5.65 5.46 3.58
N GLU A 75 -6.61 4.82 4.22
CA GLU A 75 -7.12 3.52 3.83
C GLU A 75 -8.63 3.58 3.65
N ASP A 76 -9.16 2.75 2.76
CA ASP A 76 -10.59 2.60 2.58
C ASP A 76 -11.07 1.45 3.47
N ARG A 77 -11.85 1.78 4.51
CA ARG A 77 -12.35 0.81 5.47
C ARG A 77 -13.75 0.34 5.08
N LEU A 78 -13.94 -0.97 5.03
CA LEU A 78 -15.25 -1.57 4.87
C LEU A 78 -16.10 -1.31 6.11
N ARG A 79 -17.30 -0.77 5.92
CA ARG A 79 -18.34 -0.60 6.94
C ARG A 79 -19.62 -1.26 6.46
N VAL A 80 -20.47 -1.65 7.41
CA VAL A 80 -21.81 -2.15 7.13
C VAL A 80 -22.80 -1.16 7.73
N VAL A 81 -23.74 -0.70 6.92
CA VAL A 81 -24.73 0.32 7.29
C VAL A 81 -26.13 -0.17 6.94
N ALA A 82 -27.13 0.22 7.72
CA ALA A 82 -28.52 -0.03 7.39
C ALA A 82 -29.02 0.97 6.34
N ALA A 83 -29.73 0.47 5.34
CA ALA A 83 -30.46 1.27 4.37
C ALA A 83 -31.72 1.87 5.01
N ARG A 84 -32.07 3.09 4.59
CA ARG A 84 -33.36 3.72 4.88
C ARG A 84 -34.42 3.23 3.89
N GLU A 85 -35.69 3.36 4.24
CA GLU A 85 -36.79 2.94 3.38
C GLU A 85 -36.76 3.65 2.03
N GLY A 86 -36.75 2.87 0.95
CA GLY A 86 -36.76 3.38 -0.43
C GLY A 86 -35.45 4.04 -0.87
N GLU A 87 -34.40 4.01 -0.04
CA GLU A 87 -33.10 4.62 -0.32
C GLU A 87 -32.43 3.93 -1.51
N THR A 88 -31.87 4.69 -2.44
CA THR A 88 -31.05 4.11 -3.51
C THR A 88 -29.60 3.93 -3.06
N LEU A 89 -28.80 3.18 -3.82
CA LEU A 89 -27.35 3.12 -3.56
C LEU A 89 -26.67 4.50 -3.69
N ALA A 90 -27.20 5.39 -4.52
CA ALA A 90 -26.68 6.76 -4.66
C ALA A 90 -26.93 7.57 -3.38
N ASP A 91 -28.14 7.53 -2.86
CA ASP A 91 -28.52 8.22 -1.62
C ASP A 91 -27.72 7.70 -0.43
N LEU A 92 -27.64 6.36 -0.30
CA LEU A 92 -26.87 5.70 0.75
C LEU A 92 -25.38 6.06 0.66
N SER A 93 -24.82 6.07 -0.56
CA SER A 93 -23.41 6.40 -0.78
C SER A 93 -23.11 7.85 -0.39
N ALA A 94 -23.97 8.79 -0.79
CA ALA A 94 -23.84 10.21 -0.43
C ALA A 94 -23.93 10.42 1.09
N ARG A 95 -24.91 9.80 1.75
CA ARG A 95 -25.11 9.90 3.20
C ARG A 95 -23.96 9.34 4.03
N THR A 96 -23.33 8.27 3.55
CA THR A 96 -22.33 7.51 4.32
C THR A 96 -20.89 7.89 3.98
N GLY A 97 -20.69 8.75 2.98
CA GLY A 97 -19.35 9.06 2.47
C GLY A 97 -18.68 7.85 1.81
N ASN A 98 -19.48 7.01 1.14
CA ASN A 98 -18.97 5.83 0.45
C ASN A 98 -18.05 6.26 -0.70
N VAL A 99 -16.80 5.80 -0.68
CA VAL A 99 -15.80 6.15 -1.71
C VAL A 99 -15.81 5.19 -2.89
N TRP A 100 -16.56 4.09 -2.81
CA TRP A 100 -16.78 3.25 -3.97
C TRP A 100 -17.78 3.88 -4.93
N ASN A 101 -17.51 3.74 -6.23
CA ASN A 101 -18.52 4.05 -7.24
C ASN A 101 -19.73 3.10 -7.13
N LEU A 102 -20.84 3.48 -7.77
CA LEU A 102 -22.10 2.73 -7.66
C LEU A 102 -21.97 1.30 -8.19
N ALA A 103 -21.27 1.08 -9.29
CA ALA A 103 -21.07 -0.26 -9.87
C ALA A 103 -20.33 -1.20 -8.91
N LYS A 104 -19.25 -0.73 -8.29
CA LYS A 104 -18.50 -1.50 -7.29
C LYS A 104 -19.32 -1.75 -6.03
N THR A 105 -20.09 -0.75 -5.59
CA THR A 105 -20.98 -0.89 -4.43
C THR A 105 -22.09 -1.91 -4.68
N ALA A 106 -22.71 -1.86 -5.87
CA ALA A 106 -23.72 -2.81 -6.32
C ALA A 106 -23.17 -4.25 -6.35
N ALA A 107 -22.00 -4.44 -6.99
CA ALA A 107 -21.34 -5.74 -7.05
C ALA A 107 -21.00 -6.30 -5.66
N ALA A 108 -20.45 -5.47 -4.75
CA ALA A 108 -20.11 -5.90 -3.39
C ALA A 108 -21.33 -6.29 -2.55
N ASN A 109 -22.50 -5.74 -2.87
CA ASN A 109 -23.76 -5.94 -2.15
C ASN A 109 -24.75 -6.89 -2.85
N ARG A 110 -24.40 -7.38 -4.04
CA ARG A 110 -25.26 -8.24 -4.87
C ARG A 110 -26.64 -7.62 -5.09
N VAL A 111 -26.65 -6.36 -5.53
CA VAL A 111 -27.86 -5.61 -5.92
C VAL A 111 -27.62 -4.93 -7.25
N GLU A 112 -28.71 -4.56 -7.93
CA GLU A 112 -28.65 -3.68 -9.09
C GLU A 112 -28.30 -2.24 -8.68
N ALA A 113 -27.56 -1.52 -9.53
CA ALA A 113 -27.10 -0.17 -9.21
C ALA A 113 -28.24 0.85 -9.00
N GLY A 114 -29.36 0.65 -9.71
CA GLY A 114 -30.57 1.48 -9.60
C GLY A 114 -31.64 0.93 -8.63
N ALA A 115 -31.35 -0.16 -7.90
CA ALA A 115 -32.33 -0.74 -6.99
C ALA A 115 -32.66 0.21 -5.84
N ARG A 116 -33.94 0.25 -5.48
CA ARG A 116 -34.36 0.80 -4.18
C ARG A 116 -34.14 -0.26 -3.11
N LEU A 117 -33.59 0.17 -1.99
CA LEU A 117 -33.25 -0.71 -0.88
C LEU A 117 -34.41 -0.77 0.11
N GLU A 118 -34.61 -1.96 0.67
CA GLU A 118 -35.54 -2.17 1.78
C GLU A 118 -34.97 -1.55 3.06
N ALA A 119 -35.86 -1.01 3.88
CA ALA A 119 -35.49 -0.47 5.18
C ALA A 119 -34.76 -1.53 6.03
N GLY A 120 -33.67 -1.14 6.67
CA GLY A 120 -32.89 -2.04 7.53
C GLY A 120 -31.96 -3.00 6.80
N ARG A 121 -32.02 -3.08 5.46
CA ARG A 121 -31.08 -3.90 4.68
C ARG A 121 -29.64 -3.48 4.97
N LEU A 122 -28.80 -4.45 5.32
CA LEU A 122 -27.37 -4.20 5.57
C LEU A 122 -26.61 -4.08 4.25
N VAL A 123 -25.91 -2.96 4.09
CA VAL A 123 -25.16 -2.61 2.89
C VAL A 123 -23.71 -2.33 3.27
N LYS A 124 -22.80 -2.96 2.53
CA LYS A 124 -21.36 -2.73 2.57
C LYS A 124 -21.03 -1.42 1.85
N VAL A 125 -20.28 -0.57 2.53
CA VAL A 125 -19.71 0.66 1.97
C VAL A 125 -18.23 0.75 2.31
N ALA A 126 -17.45 1.43 1.49
CA ALA A 126 -16.08 1.77 1.82
C ALA A 126 -16.01 3.23 2.23
N VAL A 127 -15.42 3.51 3.39
CA VAL A 127 -15.25 4.87 3.89
C VAL A 127 -13.75 5.12 4.04
N ARG A 128 -13.27 6.20 3.44
CA ARG A 128 -11.87 6.62 3.58
C ARG A 128 -11.61 7.09 5.02
N ALA A 129 -10.55 6.56 5.62
CA ALA A 129 -10.11 6.89 6.97
C ALA A 129 -8.59 7.06 7.02
N PRO A 130 -8.06 7.88 7.96
CA PRO A 130 -6.62 7.94 8.21
C PRO A 130 -6.07 6.57 8.59
N TYR A 131 -4.93 6.18 8.02
CA TYR A 131 -4.24 4.96 8.38
C TYR A 131 -3.57 5.11 9.75
N ARG A 132 -3.96 4.28 10.71
CA ARG A 132 -3.41 4.32 12.08
C ARG A 132 -2.36 3.24 12.35
N GLY A 133 -1.94 2.50 11.32
CA GLY A 133 -1.22 1.25 11.53
C GLY A 133 -2.20 0.16 11.96
N ARG A 134 -1.94 -1.06 11.55
CA ARG A 134 -2.67 -2.20 12.08
C ARG A 134 -2.06 -2.51 13.44
N ASP A 135 -2.88 -2.53 14.50
CA ASP A 135 -2.59 -3.36 15.66
C ASP A 135 -2.75 -4.81 15.17
N LEU A 136 -1.74 -5.30 14.44
CA LEU A 136 -1.63 -6.71 14.12
C LEU A 136 -1.57 -7.36 15.49
N GLY A 137 -2.62 -8.08 15.90
CA GLY A 137 -2.62 -8.88 17.12
C GLY A 137 -1.46 -9.87 17.09
N ALA A 138 -0.26 -9.37 17.38
CA ALA A 138 0.98 -10.09 17.37
C ALA A 138 0.84 -11.05 18.55
N LYS A 139 0.52 -12.31 18.23
CA LYS A 139 0.78 -13.37 19.18
C LYS A 139 2.26 -13.23 19.55
N PRO A 140 2.61 -13.05 20.83
CA PRO A 140 4.00 -12.98 21.23
C PRO A 140 4.68 -14.24 20.70
N ILE A 141 5.81 -14.04 20.02
CA ILE A 141 6.69 -15.16 19.67
C ILE A 141 7.17 -15.69 21.01
N ALA A 142 6.72 -16.89 21.38
CA ALA A 142 7.17 -17.57 22.58
C ALA A 142 8.71 -17.65 22.53
N ARG A 143 9.34 -17.15 23.60
CA ARG A 143 10.77 -17.32 23.84
C ARG A 143 11.05 -18.71 24.38
#